data_AF-A0A945E8J8-F1
#
_entry.id   AF-A0A945E8J8-F1
#
_cell.length_a   1.000
_cell.length_b   1.000
_cell.length_c   1.000
_cell.angle_alpha   90.00
_cell.angle_beta   90.00
_cell.angle_gamma   90.00
#
_symmetry.space_group_name_H-M   'P 1'
#
loop_
_entity.id
_entity.type
_entity.pdbx_description
1 polymer ?
#
loop_
_entity_poly.entity_id
_entity_poly.type
_entity_poly.pdbx_seq_one_letter_code
_entity_poly.pdbx_strand_id
1 'polypeptide(L)'
;MIHTAVFGAIPSPSGSSISIGPLELRAYGLMIALGVLAAVMLSQKRLTARGGDPEVISTIAMWAVPAGLIGSRLYHVATDWRSFRGRWEDVPALWQGGLGIPGGLMAGVLVGVLVARRSGLSTAMVLDVMIPTIPVAQAIGRWGNWFNQEVFGR
;
A
#
# COMPACT_ATOMS: atom_id res chain seq x y z
N MET A 1 -31.45 18.37 20.40
CA MET A 1 -30.37 18.05 19.45
C MET A 1 -30.88 16.95 18.54
N ILE A 2 -31.21 17.28 17.30
CA ILE A 2 -31.76 16.31 16.34
C ILE A 2 -30.58 15.52 15.80
N HIS A 3 -30.52 14.21 16.09
CA HIS A 3 -29.63 13.30 15.40
C HIS A 3 -30.05 13.26 13.92
N THR A 4 -29.35 13.99 13.06
CA THR A 4 -29.45 13.80 11.62
C THR A 4 -28.79 12.47 11.31
N ALA A 5 -29.54 11.38 11.44
CA ALA A 5 -29.12 10.07 10.96
C ALA A 5 -28.96 10.19 9.44
N VAL A 6 -27.72 10.16 8.96
CA VAL A 6 -27.43 10.10 7.53
C VAL A 6 -27.94 8.75 7.04
N PHE A 7 -29.09 8.75 6.37
CA PHE A 7 -29.66 7.56 5.76
C PHE A 7 -28.65 6.96 4.77
N GLY A 8 -28.26 5.70 4.97
CA GLY A 8 -27.29 4.98 4.14
C GLY A 8 -25.83 5.05 4.60
N ALA A 9 -25.52 5.69 5.73
CA ALA A 9 -24.17 5.63 6.30
C ALA A 9 -23.89 4.25 6.92
N ILE A 10 -22.78 3.63 6.54
CA ILE A 10 -22.27 2.44 7.21
C ILE A 10 -21.42 2.92 8.41
N PRO A 11 -21.88 2.74 9.66
CA PRO A 11 -21.20 3.29 10.83
C PRO A 11 -19.86 2.59 11.04
N SER A 12 -18.78 3.36 11.16
CA SER A 12 -17.46 2.81 11.47
C SER A 12 -17.40 2.21 12.88
N PRO A 13 -16.60 1.16 13.09
CA PRO A 13 -16.48 0.52 14.39
C PRO A 13 -15.76 1.43 15.40
N SER A 14 -16.04 1.23 16.69
CA SER A 14 -15.45 1.99 17.79
C SER A 14 -13.96 1.69 18.05
N GLY A 15 -13.45 0.56 17.54
CA GLY A 15 -12.05 0.17 17.62
C GLY A 15 -11.49 -0.21 16.25
N SER A 16 -10.23 0.14 16.01
CA SER A 16 -9.53 -0.07 14.73
C SER A 16 -8.22 -0.84 14.87
N SER A 17 -7.89 -1.31 16.08
CA SER A 17 -6.69 -2.09 16.36
C SER A 17 -6.91 -3.21 17.37
N ILE A 18 -6.08 -4.24 17.27
CA ILE A 18 -5.98 -5.34 18.23
C ILE A 18 -4.54 -5.36 18.74
N SER A 19 -4.37 -5.28 20.06
CA SER A 19 -3.05 -5.36 20.70
C SER A 19 -2.70 -6.81 21.01
N ILE A 20 -1.57 -7.27 20.49
CA ILE A 20 -0.97 -8.58 20.81
C ILE A 20 0.40 -8.30 21.44
N GLY A 21 0.43 -8.20 22.76
CA GLY A 21 1.65 -7.81 23.49
C GLY A 21 2.12 -6.40 23.11
N PRO A 22 3.39 -6.19 22.72
CA PRO A 22 3.89 -4.87 22.29
C PRO A 22 3.48 -4.49 20.85
N LEU A 23 2.83 -5.40 20.11
CA LEU A 23 2.43 -5.17 18.73
C LEU A 23 0.98 -4.72 18.66
N GLU A 24 0.76 -3.56 18.04
CA GLU A 24 -0.57 -3.07 17.73
C GLU A 24 -0.91 -3.38 16.27
N LEU A 25 -1.80 -4.35 16.05
CA LEU A 25 -2.30 -4.70 14.72
C LEU A 25 -3.43 -3.75 14.34
N ARG A 26 -3.13 -2.80 13.46
CA ARG A 26 -4.12 -1.85 12.95
C ARG A 26 -4.87 -2.45 11.77
N ALA A 27 -6.20 -2.40 11.80
CA ALA A 27 -7.08 -2.87 10.72
C ALA A 27 -6.74 -2.18 9.39
N TYR A 28 -6.33 -0.92 9.42
CA TYR A 28 -5.81 -0.20 8.25
C TYR A 28 -4.64 -0.96 7.58
N GLY A 29 -3.62 -1.33 8.36
CA GLY A 29 -2.46 -2.06 7.83
C GLY A 29 -2.83 -3.43 7.28
N LEU A 30 -3.77 -4.12 7.94
CA LEU A 30 -4.32 -5.38 7.46
C LEU A 30 -5.02 -5.21 6.10
N MET A 31 -5.87 -4.19 5.95
CA MET A 31 -6.58 -3.94 4.68
C MET A 31 -5.61 -3.57 3.56
N ILE A 32 -4.54 -2.82 3.84
CA ILE A 32 -3.48 -2.56 2.85
C ILE A 32 -2.79 -3.86 2.44
N ALA A 33 -2.43 -4.72 3.39
CA ALA A 33 -1.81 -6.02 3.10
C ALA A 33 -2.72 -6.92 2.24
N LEU A 34 -4.01 -6.99 2.58
CA LEU A 34 -5.01 -7.71 1.78
C LEU A 34 -5.16 -7.13 0.37
N GLY A 35 -5.12 -5.80 0.24
CA GLY A 35 -5.14 -5.13 -1.07
C GLY A 35 -3.95 -5.50 -1.93
N VAL A 36 -2.75 -5.54 -1.36
CA VAL A 36 -1.53 -5.99 -2.04
C VAL A 36 -1.64 -7.45 -2.46
N LEU A 37 -2.07 -8.35 -1.56
CA LEU A 37 -2.25 -9.77 -1.87
C LEU A 37 -3.25 -9.98 -3.02
N ALA A 38 -4.40 -9.29 -2.97
CA ALA A 38 -5.40 -9.35 -4.03
C ALA A 38 -4.85 -8.88 -5.38
N ALA A 39 -4.07 -7.78 -5.40
CA ALA A 39 -3.44 -7.29 -6.62
C ALA A 39 -2.40 -8.27 -7.19
N VAL A 40 -1.60 -8.91 -6.33
CA VAL A 40 -0.64 -9.95 -6.72
C VAL A 40 -1.36 -11.15 -7.32
N MET A 41 -2.35 -11.71 -6.63
CA MET A 41 -3.10 -12.88 -7.11
C MET A 41 -3.81 -12.61 -8.44
N LEU A 42 -4.40 -11.43 -8.60
CA LEU A 42 -5.05 -11.04 -9.84
C LEU A 42 -4.04 -10.81 -10.97
N SER A 43 -2.89 -10.22 -10.67
CA SER A 43 -1.81 -10.02 -11.63
C SER A 43 -1.19 -11.34 -12.08
N GLN A 44 -0.98 -12.29 -11.16
CA GLN A 44 -0.54 -13.65 -11.48
C GLN A 44 -1.52 -14.32 -12.45
N LYS A 45 -2.81 -14.31 -12.12
CA LYS A 45 -3.86 -14.88 -13.00
C LYS A 45 -3.84 -14.24 -14.39
N ARG A 46 -3.70 -12.92 -14.48
CA ARG A 46 -3.63 -12.17 -15.74
C ARG A 46 -2.36 -12.48 -16.54
N LEU A 47 -1.22 -12.66 -15.87
CA LEU A 47 0.04 -13.02 -16.54
C LEU A 47 0.00 -14.46 -17.06
N THR A 48 -0.49 -15.41 -16.25
CA THR A 48 -0.67 -16.81 -16.66
C THR A 48 -1.62 -16.92 -17.86
N ALA A 49 -2.71 -16.16 -17.89
CA ALA A 49 -3.62 -16.10 -19.03
C ALA A 49 -2.96 -15.59 -20.33
N ARG A 50 -1.81 -14.93 -20.23
CA ARG A 50 -0.99 -14.45 -21.35
C ARG A 50 0.23 -15.35 -21.62
N GLY A 51 0.30 -16.51 -20.99
CA GLY A 51 1.39 -17.48 -21.14
C GLY A 51 2.68 -17.11 -20.37
N GLY A 52 2.62 -16.12 -19.47
CA GLY A 52 3.77 -15.74 -18.64
C GLY A 52 3.83 -16.51 -17.31
N ASP A 53 5.02 -16.55 -16.73
CA ASP A 53 5.27 -17.18 -15.43
C ASP A 53 4.75 -16.30 -14.27
N PRO A 54 3.73 -16.75 -13.50
CA PRO A 54 3.19 -16.00 -12.37
C PRO A 54 4.22 -15.72 -11.26
N GLU A 55 5.29 -16.50 -11.15
CA GLU A 55 6.32 -16.32 -10.12
C GLU A 55 7.07 -14.99 -10.29
N VAL A 56 7.12 -14.46 -11.51
CA VAL A 56 7.68 -13.14 -11.78
C VAL A 56 6.89 -12.03 -11.07
N ILE A 57 5.55 -12.16 -10.97
CA ILE A 57 4.72 -11.19 -10.23
C ILE A 57 5.02 -11.28 -8.73
N SER A 58 5.17 -12.49 -8.18
CA SER A 58 5.58 -12.69 -6.78
C SER A 58 6.92 -12.02 -6.51
N THR A 59 7.89 -12.23 -7.41
CA THR A 59 9.23 -11.63 -7.33
C THR A 59 9.16 -10.11 -7.40
N ILE A 60 8.38 -9.55 -8.33
CA ILE A 60 8.16 -8.10 -8.42
C ILE A 60 7.60 -7.56 -7.10
N ALA A 61 6.56 -8.19 -6.53
CA ALA A 61 5.95 -7.75 -5.29
C ALA A 61 6.93 -7.81 -4.10
N MET A 62 7.72 -8.87 -4.00
CA MET A 62 8.73 -9.07 -2.96
C MET A 62 9.74 -7.91 -2.90
N TRP A 63 10.09 -7.32 -4.04
CA TRP A 63 11.03 -6.20 -4.11
C TRP A 63 10.34 -4.83 -4.11
N ALA A 64 9.22 -4.69 -4.83
CA ALA A 64 8.52 -3.42 -5.00
C ALA A 64 7.82 -2.95 -3.73
N VAL A 65 7.27 -3.87 -2.91
CA VAL A 65 6.56 -3.50 -1.68
C VAL A 65 7.52 -2.93 -0.62
N PRO A 66 8.65 -3.58 -0.28
CA PRO A 66 9.64 -2.99 0.62
C PRO A 66 10.26 -1.71 0.06
N ALA A 67 10.55 -1.67 -1.25
CA ALA A 67 11.06 -0.46 -1.89
C ALA A 67 10.07 0.71 -1.78
N GLY A 68 8.77 0.45 -1.95
CA GLY A 68 7.73 1.45 -1.76
C GLY A 68 7.65 1.94 -0.32
N LEU A 69 7.78 1.04 0.66
CA LEU A 69 7.80 1.43 2.07
C LEU A 69 9.01 2.34 2.39
N ILE A 70 10.20 1.96 1.93
CA ILE A 70 11.43 2.75 2.08
C ILE A 70 11.29 4.10 1.36
N GLY A 71 10.85 4.09 0.10
CA GLY A 71 10.66 5.30 -0.70
C GLY A 71 9.64 6.26 -0.09
N SER A 72 8.57 5.74 0.50
CA SER A 72 7.56 6.56 1.18
C SER A 72 8.13 7.26 2.40
N ARG A 73 9.00 6.59 3.16
CA ARG A 73 9.67 7.17 4.32
C ARG A 73 10.70 8.22 3.90
N LEU A 74 11.54 7.91 2.91
CA LEU A 74 12.52 8.85 2.39
C LEU A 74 11.87 10.11 1.84
N TYR A 75 10.73 9.98 1.15
CA TYR A 75 9.98 11.14 0.66
C TYR A 75 9.41 11.98 1.80
N HIS A 76 8.86 11.36 2.85
CA HIS A 76 8.40 12.10 4.03
C HIS A 76 9.54 12.86 4.71
N VAL A 77 10.68 12.21 4.91
CA VAL A 77 11.88 12.83 5.49
C VAL A 77 12.40 13.96 4.59
N ALA A 78 12.40 13.79 3.26
CA ALA A 78 12.85 14.83 2.35
C ALA A 78 11.92 16.06 2.35
N THR A 79 10.62 15.84 2.44
CA THR A 79 9.61 16.91 2.43
C THR A 79 9.48 17.62 3.77
N ASP A 80 9.73 16.93 4.89
CA ASP A 80 9.66 17.48 6.24
C ASP A 80 11.02 17.43 6.98
N TRP A 81 12.13 17.56 6.25
CA TRP A 81 13.48 17.36 6.78
C TRP A 81 13.83 18.24 7.99
N ARG A 82 13.14 19.38 8.15
CA ARG A 82 13.33 20.28 9.29
C ARG A 82 12.83 19.67 10.60
N SER A 83 11.77 18.88 10.58
CA SER A 83 11.24 18.22 11.78
C SER A 83 12.16 17.10 12.30
N PHE A 84 13.04 16.57 11.44
CA PHE A 84 14.04 15.55 11.76
C PHE A 84 15.37 16.12 12.29
N ARG A 85 15.54 17.45 12.36
CA ARG A 85 16.78 18.06 12.82
C ARG A 85 17.04 17.72 14.30
N GLY A 86 18.14 17.01 14.57
CA GLY A 86 18.48 16.56 15.92
C GLY A 86 17.77 15.27 16.35
N ARG A 87 17.06 14.61 15.42
CA ARG A 87 16.36 13.33 15.60
C ARG A 87 16.59 12.41 14.39
N TRP A 88 17.82 12.37 13.89
CA TRP A 88 18.15 11.60 12.68
C TRP A 88 17.98 10.09 12.87
N GLU A 89 18.04 9.62 14.11
CA GLU A 89 17.73 8.26 14.54
C GLU A 89 16.27 7.85 14.27
N ASP A 90 15.35 8.81 14.11
CA ASP A 90 13.95 8.53 13.80
C ASP A 90 13.70 8.33 12.29
N VAL A 91 14.68 8.64 11.42
CA VAL A 91 14.55 8.45 9.96
C VAL A 91 14.11 7.03 9.58
N PRO A 92 14.72 5.94 10.10
CA PRO A 92 14.27 4.57 9.80
C PRO A 92 13.01 4.12 10.55
N ALA A 93 12.48 4.93 11.48
CA ALA A 93 11.37 4.54 12.35
C ALA A 93 10.02 4.55 11.62
N LEU A 94 9.79 3.54 10.76
CA LEU A 94 8.57 3.36 9.97
C LEU A 94 7.30 3.20 10.85
N TRP A 95 7.47 2.69 12.07
CA TRP A 95 6.38 2.50 13.03
C TRP A 95 5.88 3.81 13.67
N GLN A 96 6.65 4.90 13.59
CA GLN A 96 6.20 6.22 14.06
C GLN A 96 5.23 6.91 13.08
N GLY A 97 4.89 6.27 11.96
CA GLY A 97 4.08 6.87 10.90
C GLY A 97 4.89 7.81 10.00
N GLY A 98 4.22 8.69 9.27
CA GLY A 98 4.90 9.62 8.34
C GLY A 98 5.45 8.91 7.10
N LEU A 99 4.53 8.50 6.21
CA LEU A 99 4.84 7.82 4.95
C LEU A 99 4.23 8.62 3.80
N GLY A 100 5.08 9.10 2.89
CA GLY A 100 4.64 9.84 1.71
C GLY A 100 4.26 8.92 0.56
N ILE A 101 2.98 8.93 0.17
CA ILE A 101 2.47 8.13 -0.97
C ILE A 101 3.28 8.35 -2.26
N PRO A 102 3.65 9.58 -2.67
CA PRO A 102 4.40 9.80 -3.92
C PRO A 102 5.74 9.07 -3.94
N GLY A 103 6.49 9.11 -2.81
CA GLY A 103 7.75 8.40 -2.68
C GLY A 103 7.61 6.89 -2.80
N GLY A 104 6.58 6.34 -2.16
CA GLY A 104 6.32 4.90 -2.23
C GLY A 104 5.91 4.44 -3.62
N LEU A 105 5.06 5.22 -4.31
CA LEU A 105 4.69 4.95 -5.69
C LEU A 105 5.91 4.98 -6.61
N MET A 106 6.74 6.03 -6.51
CA MET A 106 7.94 6.18 -7.34
C MET A 106 8.93 5.03 -7.14
N ALA A 107 9.28 4.72 -5.90
CA ALA A 107 10.25 3.66 -5.58
C ALA A 107 9.71 2.27 -5.93
N GLY A 108 8.44 1.98 -5.61
CA GLY A 108 7.81 0.71 -5.93
C GLY A 108 7.72 0.46 -7.44
N VAL A 109 7.32 1.47 -8.22
CA VAL A 109 7.28 1.36 -9.70
C VAL A 109 8.68 1.18 -10.27
N LEU A 110 9.66 1.97 -9.82
CA LEU A 110 11.04 1.87 -10.32
C LEU A 110 11.62 0.48 -10.10
N VAL A 111 11.50 -0.05 -8.88
CA VAL A 111 12.01 -1.38 -8.54
C VAL A 111 11.21 -2.47 -9.26
N GLY A 112 9.89 -2.36 -9.35
CA GLY A 112 9.07 -3.32 -10.08
C GLY A 112 9.43 -3.41 -11.57
N VAL A 113 9.66 -2.26 -12.22
CA VAL A 113 10.13 -2.21 -13.62
C VAL A 113 11.51 -2.83 -13.78
N LEU A 114 12.42 -2.57 -12.84
CA LEU A 114 13.77 -3.13 -12.87
C LEU A 114 13.75 -4.66 -12.71
N VAL A 115 12.96 -5.18 -11.78
CA VAL A 115 12.79 -6.61 -11.56
C VAL A 115 12.14 -7.28 -12.77
N ALA A 116 11.06 -6.69 -13.32
CA ALA A 116 10.41 -7.19 -14.53
C ALA A 116 11.39 -7.34 -15.69
N ARG A 117 12.24 -6.33 -15.93
CA ARG A 117 13.27 -6.37 -16.98
C ARG A 117 14.32 -7.44 -16.72
N ARG A 118 14.75 -7.62 -15.47
CA ARG A 118 15.71 -8.67 -15.10
C ARG A 118 15.14 -10.08 -15.24
N SER A 119 13.82 -10.23 -15.08
CA SER A 119 13.10 -11.49 -15.30
C SER A 119 12.75 -11.74 -16.77
N GLY A 120 13.23 -10.92 -17.71
CA GLY A 120 13.01 -11.10 -19.14
C GLY A 120 11.60 -10.72 -19.64
N LEU A 121 10.75 -10.14 -18.79
CA LEU A 121 9.44 -9.66 -19.20
C LEU A 121 9.52 -8.24 -19.75
N SER A 122 8.71 -7.96 -20.78
CA SER A 122 8.55 -6.58 -21.25
C SER A 122 7.84 -5.74 -20.20
N THR A 123 8.36 -4.53 -19.96
CA THR A 123 7.74 -3.60 -19.00
C THR A 123 6.29 -3.28 -19.37
N ALA A 124 5.98 -3.15 -20.67
CA ALA A 124 4.63 -2.90 -21.15
C ALA A 124 3.66 -4.04 -20.79
N MET A 125 4.08 -5.31 -20.94
CA MET A 125 3.26 -6.46 -20.57
C MET A 125 2.98 -6.50 -19.07
N VAL A 126 3.99 -6.24 -18.24
CA VAL A 126 3.83 -6.21 -16.78
C VAL A 126 2.88 -5.08 -16.37
N LEU A 127 3.03 -3.89 -16.94
CA LEU A 127 2.12 -2.77 -16.67
C LEU A 127 0.68 -3.08 -17.09
N ASP A 128 0.47 -3.67 -18.26
CA ASP A 128 -0.87 -4.04 -18.76
C ASP A 128 -1.51 -5.22 -17.98
N VAL A 129 -0.69 -6.02 -17.32
CA VAL A 129 -1.14 -7.03 -16.35
C VAL A 129 -1.53 -6.38 -15.03
N MET A 130 -0.69 -5.50 -14.48
CA MET A 130 -0.79 -5.00 -13.10
C MET A 130 -1.72 -3.79 -12.95
N ILE A 131 -1.76 -2.85 -13.90
CA ILE A 131 -2.54 -1.61 -13.79
C ILE A 131 -4.02 -1.88 -13.48
N PRO A 132 -4.71 -2.84 -14.13
CA PRO A 132 -6.11 -3.14 -13.85
C PRO A 132 -6.38 -3.70 -12.45
N THR A 133 -5.33 -4.12 -11.73
CA THR A 133 -5.44 -4.64 -10.37
C THR A 133 -5.36 -3.54 -9.30
N ILE A 134 -4.86 -2.36 -9.67
CA ILE A 134 -4.69 -1.22 -8.76
C ILE A 134 -6.04 -0.77 -8.16
N PRO A 135 -7.14 -0.60 -8.94
CA PRO A 135 -8.42 -0.21 -8.39
C PRO A 135 -8.97 -1.21 -7.36
N VAL A 136 -8.68 -2.51 -7.52
CA VAL A 136 -9.08 -3.54 -6.55
C VAL A 136 -8.35 -3.36 -5.23
N ALA A 137 -7.03 -3.16 -5.28
CA ALA A 137 -6.25 -2.85 -4.08
C ALA A 137 -6.73 -1.56 -3.40
N GLN A 138 -7.04 -0.52 -4.17
CA GLN A 138 -7.57 0.73 -3.65
C GLN A 138 -8.94 0.54 -2.99
N ALA A 139 -9.85 -0.21 -3.62
CA ALA A 139 -11.16 -0.51 -3.06
C ALA A 139 -11.05 -1.25 -1.72
N ILE A 140 -10.14 -2.24 -1.62
CA ILE A 140 -9.85 -2.92 -0.36
C ILE A 140 -9.24 -1.95 0.66
N GLY A 141 -8.29 -1.11 0.25
CA GLY A 141 -7.68 -0.10 1.11
C GLY A 141 -8.68 0.92 1.68
N ARG A 142 -9.74 1.28 0.93
CA ARG A 142 -10.81 2.17 1.41
C ARG A 142 -11.56 1.61 2.62
N TRP A 143 -11.65 0.29 2.77
CA TRP A 143 -12.17 -0.29 4.01
C TRP A 143 -11.25 -0.03 5.20
N GLY A 144 -9.94 0.04 4.97
CA GLY A 144 -8.98 0.49 5.99
C GLY A 144 -9.27 1.91 6.46
N ASN A 145 -9.59 2.82 5.54
CA ASN A 145 -10.03 4.19 5.88
C ASN A 145 -11.31 4.18 6.72
N TRP A 146 -12.27 3.32 6.38
CA TRP A 146 -13.51 3.16 7.15
C TRP A 146 -13.26 2.64 8.57
N PHE A 147 -12.40 1.64 8.75
CA PHE A 147 -11.98 1.18 10.09
C PHE A 147 -11.23 2.28 10.86
N ASN A 148 -10.36 3.04 10.20
CA ASN A 148 -9.57 4.10 10.81
C ASN A 148 -10.34 5.42 11.00
N GLN A 149 -11.64 5.44 10.65
CA GLN A 149 -12.52 6.61 10.74
C GLN A 149 -11.97 7.86 10.03
N GLU A 150 -11.38 7.67 8.84
CA GLU A 150 -10.75 8.75 8.08
C GLU A 150 -11.34 8.88 6.67
N VAL A 151 -11.25 10.09 6.10
CA VAL A 151 -11.63 10.39 4.70
C VAL A 151 -13.11 10.10 4.40
N PHE A 152 -14.00 10.45 5.32
CA PHE A 152 -15.44 10.51 5.04
C PHE A 152 -15.75 11.68 4.09
N GLY A 153 -16.71 11.45 3.18
CA GLY A 153 -17.20 12.48 2.28
C GLY A 153 -18.01 13.57 3.00
N ARG A 154 -18.34 14.64 2.28
CA ARG A 154 -19.30 15.66 2.71
C ARG A 154 -20.70 15.33 2.22
#